data_AF-A0A7X5R3J1-F1
#
_entry.id   AF-A0A7X5R3J1-F1
#
_cell.length_a   1.000
_cell.length_b   1.000
_cell.length_c   1.000
_cell.angle_alpha   90.00
_cell.angle_beta   90.00
_cell.angle_gamma   90.00
#
_symmetry.space_group_name_H-M   'P 1'
#
loop_
_entity.id
_entity.type
_entity.pdbx_description
1 polymer ?
#
loop_
_entity_poly.entity_id
_entity_poly.type
_entity_poly.pdbx_seq_one_letter_code
_entity_poly.pdbx_strand_id
1 'polypeptide(L)'
;MKLIATAAVFASALLILSGCSGAQSDTDIEGTWGGPEGSSKPFLTFAEDGKISGFDGCNTLMGSWERTDSGVDFGQLASTRMACDGVDTWLSNGVEGTISGSTLTVLGEDGSTIGTLKRQDS
;
A
#
# COMPACT_ATOMS: atom_id res chain seq x y z
N MET A 1 -50.05 54.03 22.28
CA MET A 1 -49.70 52.61 22.47
C MET A 1 -48.41 52.34 21.73
N LYS A 2 -47.41 51.82 22.44
CA LYS A 2 -46.05 51.60 21.95
C LYS A 2 -45.82 50.09 22.03
N LEU A 3 -45.79 49.40 20.89
CA LEU A 3 -45.34 48.01 20.83
C LEU A 3 -44.56 47.80 19.53
N ILE A 4 -43.35 47.34 19.73
CA ILE A 4 -42.26 47.13 18.79
C ILE A 4 -42.43 45.71 18.25
N ALA A 5 -42.44 45.53 16.92
CA ALA A 5 -42.35 44.21 16.32
C ALA A 5 -40.92 44.00 15.80
N THR A 6 -40.17 43.21 16.56
CA THR A 6 -38.80 42.75 16.28
C THR A 6 -38.79 41.90 15.01
N ALA A 7 -37.98 42.29 14.02
CA ALA A 7 -37.63 41.46 12.89
C ALA A 7 -36.68 40.35 13.36
N ALA A 8 -37.12 39.10 13.31
CA ALA A 8 -36.25 37.94 13.50
C ALA A 8 -35.47 37.69 12.20
N VAL A 9 -34.21 38.10 12.17
CA VAL A 9 -33.28 37.74 11.09
C VAL A 9 -32.86 36.29 11.32
N PHE A 10 -33.34 35.37 10.49
CA PHE A 10 -32.81 34.01 10.43
C PHE A 10 -31.40 34.06 9.83
N ALA A 11 -30.38 34.07 10.69
CA ALA A 11 -29.00 33.92 10.28
C ALA A 11 -28.81 32.50 9.75
N SER A 12 -28.56 32.38 8.44
CA SER A 12 -28.26 31.13 7.75
C SER A 12 -27.04 30.47 8.38
N ALA A 13 -27.20 29.26 8.90
CA ALA A 13 -26.09 28.44 9.35
C ALA A 13 -25.26 28.00 8.14
N LEU A 14 -24.13 28.66 7.91
CA LEU A 14 -23.08 28.21 7.00
C LEU A 14 -22.41 26.97 7.62
N LEU A 15 -22.86 25.79 7.19
CA LEU A 15 -22.13 24.53 7.41
C LEU A 15 -20.87 24.59 6.55
N ILE A 16 -19.77 25.05 7.15
CA ILE A 16 -18.44 24.93 6.55
C ILE A 16 -18.06 23.45 6.64
N LEU A 17 -18.33 22.67 5.60
CA LEU A 17 -17.66 21.38 5.42
C LEU A 17 -16.20 21.68 5.10
N SER A 18 -15.39 21.82 6.15
CA SER A 18 -13.94 21.76 6.04
C SER A 18 -13.60 20.31 5.69
N GLY A 19 -13.73 19.96 4.41
CA GLY A 19 -13.17 18.74 3.88
C GLY A 19 -11.66 18.85 4.00
N CYS A 20 -11.07 18.11 4.94
CA CYS A 20 -9.64 17.83 4.90
C CYS A 20 -9.38 17.04 3.61
N SER A 21 -9.02 17.75 2.55
CA SER A 21 -8.30 17.14 1.43
C SER A 21 -6.91 16.87 1.95
N GLY A 22 -6.74 15.75 2.66
CA GLY A 22 -5.43 15.13 2.74
C GLY A 22 -5.05 14.83 1.30
N ALA A 23 -4.05 15.54 0.77
CA ALA A 23 -3.42 15.15 -0.48
C ALA A 23 -2.92 13.72 -0.26
N GLN A 24 -3.65 12.74 -0.79
CA GLN A 24 -3.22 11.35 -0.77
C GLN A 24 -2.06 11.30 -1.76
N SER A 25 -0.84 11.38 -1.21
CA SER A 25 0.39 11.47 -1.97
C SER A 25 0.48 10.33 -2.98
N ASP A 26 1.00 10.63 -4.16
CA ASP A 26 1.31 9.68 -5.24
C ASP A 26 2.35 8.60 -4.85
N THR A 27 2.83 8.64 -3.59
CA THR A 27 3.88 7.81 -2.98
C THR A 27 3.35 6.75 -1.99
N ASP A 28 2.09 6.31 -2.12
CA ASP A 28 1.46 5.39 -1.17
C ASP A 28 2.18 4.01 -1.07
N ILE A 29 2.86 3.59 -2.15
CA ILE A 29 3.54 2.29 -2.20
C ILE A 29 4.89 2.24 -1.48
N GLU A 30 5.60 3.37 -1.34
CA GLU A 30 6.94 3.41 -0.76
C GLU A 30 6.95 2.91 0.69
N GLY A 31 8.00 2.18 1.07
CA GLY A 31 8.16 1.58 2.39
C GLY A 31 7.93 0.06 2.40
N THR A 32 7.78 -0.51 3.59
CA THR A 32 7.76 -1.97 3.81
C THR A 32 6.35 -2.53 3.96
N TRP A 33 6.09 -3.61 3.25
CA TRP A 33 4.85 -4.38 3.26
C TRP A 33 5.15 -5.83 3.62
N GLY A 34 4.41 -6.38 4.58
CA GLY A 34 4.56 -7.76 5.02
C GLY A 34 5.11 -7.85 6.43
N GLY A 35 6.07 -8.75 6.67
CA GLY A 35 6.82 -8.81 7.91
C GLY A 35 7.82 -7.65 8.07
N PRO A 36 8.31 -7.38 9.29
CA PRO A 36 9.42 -6.45 9.44
C PRO A 36 10.68 -7.04 8.78
N GLU A 37 11.52 -6.17 8.24
CA GLU A 37 12.81 -6.54 7.65
C GLU A 37 13.66 -7.32 8.67
N GLY A 38 14.32 -8.38 8.21
CA GLY A 38 15.12 -9.27 9.07
C GLY A 38 14.31 -10.31 9.86
N SER A 39 12.97 -10.34 9.73
CA SER A 39 12.14 -11.45 10.24
C SER A 39 12.06 -12.63 9.26
N SER A 40 11.52 -13.76 9.73
CA SER A 40 11.23 -14.92 8.88
C SER A 40 9.94 -14.78 8.06
N LYS A 41 9.23 -13.66 8.17
CA LYS A 41 7.96 -13.43 7.46
C LYS A 41 8.24 -12.82 6.08
N PRO A 42 7.44 -13.13 5.06
CA PRO A 42 7.60 -12.55 3.74
C PRO A 42 7.36 -11.03 3.77
N PHE A 43 8.18 -10.28 3.05
CA PHE A 43 8.05 -8.83 2.91
C PHE A 43 8.67 -8.31 1.61
N LEU A 44 8.20 -7.13 1.20
CA LEU A 44 8.82 -6.28 0.18
C LEU A 44 8.99 -4.87 0.73
N THR A 45 10.10 -4.23 0.39
CA THR A 45 10.36 -2.82 0.63
C THR A 45 10.50 -2.13 -0.72
N PHE A 46 9.65 -1.13 -0.98
CA PHE A 46 9.68 -0.30 -2.18
C PHE A 46 10.42 1.00 -1.85
N ALA A 47 11.62 1.17 -2.39
CA ALA A 47 12.44 2.35 -2.17
C ALA A 47 12.07 3.49 -3.13
N GLU A 48 12.24 4.74 -2.70
CA GLU A 48 11.99 5.96 -3.50
C GLU A 48 12.79 6.00 -4.82
N ASP A 49 13.92 5.28 -4.90
CA ASP A 49 14.76 5.19 -6.10
C ASP A 49 14.27 4.12 -7.12
N GLY A 50 13.07 3.58 -6.93
CA GLY A 50 12.46 2.60 -7.84
C GLY A 50 12.96 1.17 -7.64
N LYS A 51 13.63 0.87 -6.52
CA LYS A 51 14.14 -0.47 -6.22
C LYS A 51 13.26 -1.24 -5.24
N ILE A 52 13.29 -2.56 -5.38
CA ILE A 52 12.72 -3.50 -4.43
C ILE A 52 13.84 -4.27 -3.73
N SER A 53 13.72 -4.38 -2.41
CA SER A 53 14.34 -5.44 -1.61
C SER A 53 13.26 -6.25 -0.91
N GLY A 54 13.53 -7.50 -0.58
CA GLY A 54 12.54 -8.33 0.08
C GLY A 54 13.04 -9.68 0.55
N PHE A 55 12.11 -10.45 1.08
CA PHE A 55 12.32 -11.82 1.53
C PHE A 55 11.02 -12.60 1.33
N ASP A 56 11.09 -13.81 0.78
CA ASP A 56 9.89 -14.67 0.57
C ASP A 56 9.63 -15.65 1.73
N GLY A 57 10.46 -15.63 2.77
CA GLY A 57 10.45 -16.63 3.86
C GLY A 57 11.67 -17.56 3.83
N CYS A 58 12.36 -17.68 2.69
CA CYS A 58 13.56 -18.50 2.52
C CYS A 58 14.67 -17.76 1.75
N ASN A 59 14.30 -17.01 0.72
CA ASN A 59 15.19 -16.34 -0.21
C ASN A 59 15.06 -14.83 -0.16
N THR A 60 16.18 -14.14 -0.36
CA THR A 60 16.19 -12.69 -0.57
C THR A 60 15.68 -12.37 -1.96
N LEU A 61 14.84 -11.36 -2.06
CA LEU A 61 14.26 -10.86 -3.30
C LEU A 61 14.84 -9.49 -3.65
N MET A 62 15.04 -9.25 -4.95
CA MET A 62 15.50 -7.97 -5.48
C MET A 62 14.82 -7.66 -6.81
N GLY A 63 14.54 -6.39 -7.07
CA GLY A 63 13.97 -5.96 -8.33
C GLY A 63 13.90 -4.45 -8.47
N SER A 64 13.13 -4.00 -9.45
CA SER A 64 12.72 -2.62 -9.63
C SER A 64 11.19 -2.54 -9.62
N TRP A 65 10.65 -1.35 -9.44
CA TRP A 65 9.22 -1.13 -9.48
C TRP A 65 8.86 0.16 -10.18
N GLU A 66 7.66 0.17 -10.76
CA GLU A 66 7.04 1.31 -11.41
C GLU A 66 5.60 1.46 -10.89
N ARG A 67 5.19 2.70 -10.62
CA ARG A 67 3.82 3.01 -10.21
C ARG A 67 2.86 2.79 -11.37
N THR A 68 1.73 2.14 -11.09
CA THR A 68 0.58 2.07 -12.01
C THR A 68 -0.63 2.78 -11.40
N ASP A 69 -1.68 3.00 -12.19
CA ASP A 69 -2.93 3.63 -11.72
C ASP A 69 -3.54 2.87 -10.53
N SER A 70 -3.45 1.53 -10.53
CA SER A 70 -4.07 0.64 -9.54
C SER A 70 -3.11 0.16 -8.44
N GLY A 71 -1.80 0.40 -8.58
CA GLY A 71 -0.81 -0.17 -7.68
C GLY A 71 0.62 -0.07 -8.19
N VAL A 72 1.30 -1.19 -8.29
CA VAL A 72 2.73 -1.25 -8.63
C VAL A 72 2.98 -2.44 -9.52
N ASP A 73 3.73 -2.21 -10.60
CA ASP A 73 4.32 -3.27 -11.42
C ASP A 73 5.78 -3.40 -11.03
N PHE A 74 6.24 -4.61 -10.79
CA PHE A 74 7.63 -4.90 -10.49
C PHE A 74 8.21 -6.06 -11.29
N GLY A 75 7.41 -6.66 -12.18
CA GLY A 75 7.78 -7.82 -12.96
C GLY A 75 8.35 -8.97 -12.11
N GLN A 76 9.06 -9.88 -12.78
CA GLN A 76 9.69 -11.00 -12.09
C GLN A 76 10.85 -10.53 -11.21
N LEU A 77 10.80 -10.88 -9.92
CA LEU A 77 11.86 -10.57 -8.97
C LEU A 77 13.05 -11.52 -9.13
N ALA A 78 14.25 -10.98 -9.03
CA ALA A 78 15.44 -11.80 -8.82
C ALA A 78 15.41 -12.38 -7.40
N SER A 79 15.83 -13.63 -7.27
CA SER A 79 15.83 -14.34 -5.99
C SER A 79 17.09 -15.18 -5.80
N THR A 80 17.51 -15.34 -4.54
CA THR A 80 18.49 -16.37 -4.19
C THR A 80 17.92 -17.78 -4.42
N ARG A 81 18.75 -18.81 -4.34
CA ARG A 81 18.35 -20.21 -4.56
C ARG A 81 18.63 -21.10 -3.35
N MET A 82 18.27 -20.63 -2.16
CA MET A 82 18.28 -21.42 -0.94
C MET A 82 17.10 -22.40 -0.96
N ALA A 83 17.35 -23.63 -0.54
CA ALA A 83 16.31 -24.62 -0.31
C ALA A 83 15.94 -24.62 1.18
N CYS A 84 14.66 -24.37 1.49
CA CYS A 84 14.13 -24.42 2.84
C CYS A 84 12.97 -25.41 2.89
N ASP A 85 13.02 -26.37 3.82
CA ASP A 85 11.94 -27.32 4.01
C ASP A 85 10.74 -26.67 4.70
N GLY A 86 9.55 -26.91 4.17
CA GLY A 86 8.28 -26.47 4.77
C GLY A 86 8.00 -24.97 4.71
N VAL A 87 8.76 -24.21 3.91
CA VAL A 87 8.52 -22.79 3.66
C VAL A 87 7.79 -22.62 2.33
N ASP A 88 6.65 -21.94 2.37
CA ASP A 88 5.96 -21.48 1.16
C ASP A 88 6.59 -20.16 0.69
N THR A 89 7.24 -20.21 -0.47
CA THR A 89 7.96 -19.08 -1.09
C THR A 89 7.10 -18.33 -2.10
N TRP A 90 5.77 -18.38 -1.94
CA TRP A 90 4.78 -17.81 -2.86
C TRP A 90 5.14 -16.40 -3.38
N LEU A 91 5.69 -15.53 -2.52
CA LEU A 91 5.98 -14.13 -2.83
C LEU A 91 7.00 -13.97 -3.98
N SER A 92 7.91 -14.92 -4.15
CA SER A 92 8.88 -14.92 -5.27
C SER A 92 8.23 -15.02 -6.66
N ASN A 93 6.96 -15.43 -6.73
CA ASN A 93 6.19 -15.52 -7.98
C ASN A 93 5.34 -14.28 -8.27
N GLY A 94 5.39 -13.27 -7.39
CA GLY A 94 4.66 -12.01 -7.61
C GLY A 94 5.29 -11.19 -8.73
N VAL A 95 4.44 -10.48 -9.48
CA VAL A 95 4.88 -9.52 -10.51
C VAL A 95 4.20 -8.16 -10.42
N GLU A 96 3.01 -8.11 -9.84
CA GLU A 96 2.24 -6.88 -9.66
C GLU A 96 1.66 -6.85 -8.25
N GLY A 97 1.35 -5.65 -7.76
CA GLY A 97 0.62 -5.44 -6.53
C GLY A 97 -0.47 -4.38 -6.70
N THR A 98 -1.66 -4.63 -6.17
CA THR A 98 -2.75 -3.63 -6.08
C THR A 98 -2.93 -3.16 -4.65
N ILE A 99 -3.17 -1.86 -4.46
CA ILE A 99 -3.23 -1.24 -3.12
C ILE A 99 -4.68 -0.91 -2.77
N SER A 100 -5.11 -1.34 -1.58
CA SER A 100 -6.38 -0.94 -0.98
C SER A 100 -6.18 -0.63 0.50
N GLY A 101 -6.00 0.66 0.81
CA GLY A 101 -5.61 1.12 2.14
C GLY A 101 -4.26 0.52 2.54
N SER A 102 -4.16 -0.05 3.74
CA SER A 102 -2.92 -0.68 4.24
C SER A 102 -2.68 -2.12 3.74
N THR A 103 -3.30 -2.52 2.63
CA THR A 103 -3.16 -3.87 2.06
C THR A 103 -2.65 -3.83 0.64
N LEU A 104 -1.53 -4.49 0.41
CA LEU A 104 -1.00 -4.82 -0.91
C LEU A 104 -1.45 -6.23 -1.28
N THR A 105 -2.24 -6.36 -2.33
CA THR A 105 -2.63 -7.65 -2.90
C THR A 105 -1.67 -7.99 -4.03
N VAL A 106 -0.92 -9.08 -3.88
CA VAL A 106 0.11 -9.48 -4.83
C VAL A 106 -0.47 -10.44 -5.86
N LEU A 107 -0.16 -10.18 -7.13
CA LEU A 107 -0.60 -10.96 -8.27
C LEU A 107 0.57 -11.72 -8.90
N GLY A 108 0.31 -12.95 -9.31
CA GLY A 108 1.23 -13.75 -10.11
C GLY A 108 1.15 -13.40 -11.60
N GLU A 109 2.00 -14.04 -12.41
CA GLU A 109 2.10 -13.80 -13.86
C GLU A 109 0.79 -14.05 -14.64
N ASP A 110 -0.08 -14.91 -14.12
CA ASP A 110 -1.39 -15.21 -14.70
C ASP A 110 -2.48 -14.22 -14.28
N GLY A 111 -2.13 -13.18 -13.52
CA GLY A 111 -3.05 -12.20 -12.96
C GLY A 111 -3.87 -12.72 -11.78
N SER A 112 -3.60 -13.92 -11.28
CA SER A 112 -4.27 -14.44 -10.08
C SER A 112 -3.69 -13.83 -8.81
N THR A 113 -4.53 -13.66 -7.78
CA THR A 113 -4.05 -13.26 -6.45
C THR A 113 -3.33 -14.43 -5.79
N ILE A 114 -2.06 -14.22 -5.43
CA ILE A 114 -1.22 -15.23 -4.78
C ILE A 114 -0.99 -14.96 -3.30
N GLY A 115 -1.24 -13.73 -2.84
CA GLY A 115 -1.13 -13.39 -1.43
C GLY A 115 -1.40 -11.92 -1.13
N THR A 116 -1.28 -11.56 0.14
CA THR A 116 -1.42 -10.16 0.58
C THR A 116 -0.34 -9.81 1.59
N LEU A 117 0.11 -8.56 1.56
CA LEU A 117 1.06 -7.98 2.49
C LEU A 117 0.42 -6.75 3.16
N LYS A 118 0.62 -6.60 4.47
CA LYS A 118 0.14 -5.43 5.23
C LYS A 118 1.24 -4.39 5.32
N ARG A 119 0.88 -3.12 5.16
CA ARG A 119 1.81 -1.99 5.37
C ARG A 119 2.30 -1.99 6.82
N GLN A 120 3.60 -1.85 7.04
CA GLN A 120 4.20 -1.87 8.39
C GLN A 120 3.87 -0.61 9.20
N ASP A 121 3.83 0.57 8.57
CA ASP A 121 3.70 1.86 9.27
C ASP A 121 2.24 2.33 9.51
N SER A 122 1.27 1.39 9.61
CA SER A 122 -0.16 1.75 9.76
C SER A 122 -0.59 1.96 11.20
#